data_AF-A0AAF0ZBA6-F1
#
_entry.id   AF-A0AAF0ZBA6-F1
#
_cell.length_a   1.000
_cell.length_b   1.000
_cell.length_c   1.000
_cell.angle_alpha   90.00
_cell.angle_beta   90.00
_cell.angle_gamma   90.00
#
_symmetry.space_group_name_H-M   'P 1'
#
loop_
_entity.id
_entity.type
_entity.pdbx_description
1 polymer ?
#
loop_
_entity_poly.entity_id
_entity_poly.type
_entity_poly.pdbx_seq_one_letter_code
_entity_poly.pdbx_strand_id
1 'polypeptide(L)'
;MFEIDIEALQAEFDRIVASFGTPSDSFVEDTERWIEDNSIILQELNGGGGGLEKVFLTVTTFEDQNDGGDRNGLSLRDAILRAKADPSKEYVINLPAGVYELSIQGNEDSLFPSDNPNLPGEVDDIVARTGDLDVETRVTIVGVGSGSTTINGTALGDRIFDVRQGGLLSLSGVTIEDGIAENALDENGSSGGGIRINTGASAIINNSIIKNNSTAINTDTDNNNGGGIANFGDTEIINSIISGNLSGDDAGGIYNEGTLNIRNSTIAGNFANAAAVEVIEAGGGGLYTFGGTVQILNSTISGNITGDAGGGILSQDATVSIINSTITNNSSQIGSGITVLGANNPLLLQNSIVAGNLDSSDIEGFFTENSSYNLIGDGNGIILDGFNNNIVGDIVNPLDPLLGDLQDNGGYTPTHLPLRGSPVINAGNNEIASSQVGNSDQRGYARIIGGTVDIGSTESGATPRSALNNPIYRFQNTEIPGTYLYVGEEERQSILNNYPKFEEEGFAFSVATQPGDGLIPIYRFQNTQIQGTYLYVGQEERQSILQSFPQFREEGLAFYAFGANANQADSLYRFQNDNLPGTYLFVGQNERQSILQNYSNFSEEGIAFEAAF
;
A
#
# COMPACT_ATOMS: atom_id res chain seq x y z
N MET A 1 37.99 44.15 -6.10
CA MET A 1 38.01 42.81 -6.70
C MET A 1 38.83 41.97 -5.72
N PHE A 2 38.15 41.24 -4.84
CA PHE A 2 38.81 40.37 -3.87
C PHE A 2 39.01 39.02 -4.56
N GLU A 3 40.27 38.68 -4.77
CA GLU A 3 40.72 37.47 -5.44
C GLU A 3 40.75 36.36 -4.38
N ILE A 4 39.99 35.29 -4.61
CA ILE A 4 39.88 34.15 -3.70
C ILE A 4 41.11 33.28 -3.93
N ASP A 5 41.83 32.99 -2.84
CA ASP A 5 43.03 32.16 -2.84
C ASP A 5 42.64 30.68 -2.94
N ILE A 6 42.67 30.17 -4.17
CA ILE A 6 42.26 28.80 -4.53
C ILE A 6 43.18 27.76 -3.86
N GLU A 7 44.43 28.09 -3.57
CA GLU A 7 45.38 27.16 -2.94
C GLU A 7 45.03 26.93 -1.46
N ALA A 8 44.51 27.95 -0.76
CA ALA A 8 44.01 27.81 0.60
C ALA A 8 42.74 26.96 0.69
N LEU A 9 41.87 27.04 -0.31
CA LEU A 9 40.66 26.20 -0.43
C LEU A 9 41.01 24.74 -0.74
N GLN A 10 42.01 24.51 -1.59
CA GLN A 10 42.47 23.16 -1.91
C GLN A 10 43.13 22.48 -0.70
N ALA A 11 43.91 23.21 0.10
CA ALA A 11 44.55 22.67 1.29
C ALA A 11 43.55 22.26 2.38
N GLU A 12 42.44 22.99 2.54
CA GLU A 12 41.38 22.64 3.49
C GLU A 12 40.56 21.44 2.99
N PHE A 13 40.34 21.34 1.68
CA PHE A 13 39.71 20.17 1.04
C PHE A 13 40.56 18.90 1.23
N ASP A 14 41.86 18.97 0.94
CA ASP A 14 42.76 17.81 1.07
C ASP A 14 42.90 17.35 2.53
N ARG A 15 42.78 18.28 3.50
CA ARG A 15 42.75 17.97 4.94
C ARG A 15 41.45 17.25 5.36
N ILE A 16 40.32 17.63 4.78
CA ILE A 16 39.01 16.97 5.00
C ILE A 16 39.02 15.58 4.35
N VAL A 17 39.54 15.45 3.13
CA VAL A 17 39.66 14.17 2.42
C VAL A 17 40.60 13.20 3.14
N ALA A 18 41.71 13.68 3.73
CA ALA A 18 42.59 12.84 4.53
C ALA A 18 41.98 12.37 5.87
N SER A 19 40.83 12.93 6.30
CA SER A 19 40.09 12.49 7.49
C SER A 19 39.07 11.38 7.19
N PHE A 20 38.79 11.13 5.92
CA PHE A 20 38.06 9.96 5.45
C PHE A 20 39.08 8.94 4.98
N GLY A 21 39.36 7.94 5.81
CA GLY A 21 40.34 6.89 5.50
C GLY A 21 40.11 6.27 4.12
N THR A 22 41.21 5.86 3.48
CA THR A 22 41.20 5.20 2.16
C THR A 22 40.26 3.99 2.13
N PRO A 23 39.44 3.81 1.08
CA PRO A 23 38.63 2.61 0.92
C PRO A 23 39.58 1.43 0.69
N SER A 24 39.61 0.48 1.62
CA SER A 24 40.14 -0.84 1.34
C SER A 24 39.05 -1.68 0.70
N ASP A 25 39.40 -2.36 -0.38
CA ASP A 25 38.68 -3.48 -0.95
C ASP A 25 38.21 -4.45 0.15
N SER A 26 36.93 -4.41 0.52
CA SER A 26 36.23 -5.52 1.20
C SER A 26 34.71 -5.48 1.04
N PHE A 27 34.20 -4.80 0.01
CA PHE A 27 32.76 -4.78 -0.32
C PHE A 27 32.20 -6.15 -0.74
N VAL A 28 33.06 -7.17 -0.84
CA VAL A 28 32.67 -8.54 -1.21
C VAL A 28 32.86 -9.53 -0.05
N GLU A 29 33.82 -9.31 0.87
CA GLU A 29 34.08 -10.27 1.97
C GLU A 29 33.14 -10.09 3.18
N ASP A 30 32.63 -8.88 3.46
CA ASP A 30 31.68 -8.65 4.57
C ASP A 30 30.25 -9.12 4.22
N THR A 31 29.90 -9.17 2.94
CA THR A 31 28.59 -9.61 2.45
C THR A 31 28.51 -11.14 2.39
N GLU A 32 29.57 -11.83 1.97
CA GLU A 32 29.62 -13.30 1.97
C GLU A 32 29.59 -13.88 3.40
N ARG A 33 30.22 -13.20 4.37
CA ARG A 33 30.19 -13.60 5.79
C ARG A 33 28.84 -13.36 6.45
N TRP A 34 28.09 -12.34 6.00
CA TRP A 34 26.69 -12.11 6.38
C TRP A 34 25.74 -13.17 5.78
N ILE A 35 26.05 -13.71 4.59
CA ILE A 35 25.28 -14.78 3.94
C ILE A 35 25.53 -16.15 4.61
N GLU A 36 26.76 -16.47 5.02
CA GLU A 36 27.05 -17.70 5.78
C GLU A 36 26.46 -17.67 7.21
N ASP A 37 26.47 -16.53 7.89
CA ASP A 37 25.97 -16.44 9.28
C ASP A 37 24.42 -16.41 9.37
N ASN A 38 23.72 -15.99 8.30
CA ASN A 38 22.24 -15.96 8.27
C ASN A 38 21.59 -17.18 7.59
N SER A 39 22.35 -18.00 6.86
CA SER A 39 21.83 -19.23 6.24
C SER A 39 21.66 -20.40 7.23
N ILE A 40 22.28 -20.33 8.42
CA ILE A 40 22.14 -21.34 9.49
C ILE A 40 20.96 -21.02 10.42
N ILE A 41 20.44 -19.80 10.44
CA ILE A 41 19.37 -19.37 11.36
C ILE A 41 17.94 -19.64 10.82
N LEU A 42 17.80 -20.06 9.56
CA LEU A 42 16.49 -20.34 8.96
C LEU A 42 16.03 -21.80 9.09
N GLN A 43 16.72 -22.67 9.85
CA GLN A 43 16.24 -24.04 10.12
C GLN A 43 15.46 -24.24 11.43
N GLU A 44 15.24 -23.21 12.26
CA GLU A 44 14.57 -23.40 13.57
C GLU A 44 13.34 -22.50 13.84
N LEU A 45 12.66 -21.98 12.80
CA LEU A 45 11.33 -21.36 12.96
C LEU A 45 10.18 -22.13 12.29
N ASN A 46 10.46 -23.27 11.65
CA ASN A 46 9.41 -24.21 11.21
C ASN A 46 9.00 -25.12 12.37
N GLY A 47 8.08 -24.64 13.20
CA GLY A 47 7.68 -25.35 14.41
C GLY A 47 6.33 -24.97 15.00
N GLY A 48 5.28 -24.88 14.17
CA GLY A 48 3.90 -25.08 14.66
C GLY A 48 2.88 -24.02 14.26
N GLY A 49 2.27 -24.19 13.08
CA GLY A 49 1.02 -23.50 12.75
C GLY A 49 0.81 -23.20 11.26
N GLY A 50 0.65 -24.22 10.42
CA GLY A 50 -0.02 -24.15 9.10
C GLY A 50 0.47 -23.19 8.00
N GLY A 51 1.39 -22.25 8.28
CA GLY A 51 1.92 -21.28 7.32
C GLY A 51 3.16 -21.81 6.59
N LEU A 52 3.42 -21.27 5.39
CA LEU A 52 4.67 -21.51 4.66
C LEU A 52 5.85 -20.87 5.40
N GLU A 53 7.05 -21.42 5.22
CA GLU A 53 8.28 -20.79 5.67
C GLU A 53 8.49 -19.44 4.97
N LYS A 54 8.87 -18.40 5.71
CA LYS A 54 9.12 -17.06 5.17
C LYS A 54 10.60 -16.83 4.85
N VAL A 55 10.88 -16.31 3.66
CA VAL A 55 12.21 -15.91 3.20
C VAL A 55 12.24 -14.40 3.02
N PHE A 56 13.22 -13.74 3.63
CA PHE A 56 13.41 -12.30 3.51
C PHE A 56 14.55 -12.01 2.53
N LEU A 57 14.25 -11.25 1.49
CA LEU A 57 15.21 -10.79 0.49
C LEU A 57 15.28 -9.26 0.55
N THR A 58 16.46 -8.69 0.36
CA THR A 58 16.63 -7.24 0.19
C THR A 58 17.31 -7.02 -1.15
N VAL A 59 16.67 -6.22 -2.01
CA VAL A 59 17.27 -5.84 -3.30
C VAL A 59 18.47 -4.94 -3.03
N THR A 60 19.60 -5.26 -3.65
CA THR A 60 20.89 -4.58 -3.41
C THR A 60 21.47 -3.91 -4.66
N THR A 61 20.80 -4.05 -5.80
CA THR A 61 21.14 -3.35 -7.05
C THR A 61 19.90 -2.82 -7.74
N PHE A 62 20.05 -1.70 -8.45
CA PHE A 62 19.02 -1.12 -9.32
C PHE A 62 19.10 -1.65 -10.75
N GLU A 63 20.19 -2.33 -11.10
CA GLU A 63 20.33 -2.97 -12.40
C GLU A 63 19.29 -4.09 -12.54
N ASP A 64 18.54 -4.09 -13.63
CA ASP A 64 17.63 -5.19 -13.97
C ASP A 64 18.44 -6.40 -14.43
N GLN A 65 18.41 -7.46 -13.63
CA GLN A 65 19.20 -8.68 -13.83
C GLN A 65 18.25 -9.89 -13.83
N ASN A 66 18.65 -10.97 -14.50
CA ASN A 66 17.80 -12.16 -14.73
C ASN A 66 18.61 -13.45 -14.55
N ASP A 67 19.51 -13.46 -13.58
CA ASP A 67 20.36 -14.62 -13.28
C ASP A 67 19.92 -15.37 -12.00
N GLY A 68 18.96 -14.81 -11.26
CA GLY A 68 18.46 -15.35 -9.98
C GLY A 68 19.51 -15.31 -8.86
N GLY A 69 20.68 -14.72 -9.12
CA GLY A 69 21.85 -14.67 -8.26
C GLY A 69 21.90 -13.39 -7.40
N ASP A 70 22.92 -13.31 -6.55
CA ASP A 70 23.25 -12.11 -5.75
C ASP A 70 24.75 -11.75 -5.83
N ARG A 71 25.52 -12.47 -6.66
CA ARG A 71 26.98 -12.33 -6.78
C ARG A 71 27.41 -10.95 -7.29
N ASN A 72 26.52 -10.26 -7.96
CA ASN A 72 26.64 -8.96 -8.63
C ASN A 72 25.57 -7.98 -8.11
N GLY A 73 25.06 -8.21 -6.90
CA GLY A 73 23.85 -7.59 -6.39
C GLY A 73 22.62 -8.46 -6.71
N LEU A 74 21.59 -8.35 -5.87
CA LEU A 74 20.30 -8.99 -6.08
C LEU A 74 19.35 -7.94 -6.65
N SER A 75 18.90 -8.08 -7.89
CA SER A 75 17.88 -7.19 -8.47
C SER A 75 16.46 -7.59 -8.01
N LEU A 76 15.46 -6.74 -8.28
CA LEU A 76 14.06 -7.08 -8.03
C LEU A 76 13.64 -8.31 -8.83
N ARG A 77 14.03 -8.40 -10.11
CA ARG A 77 13.70 -9.53 -10.96
C ARG A 77 14.35 -10.81 -10.46
N ASP A 78 15.62 -10.77 -10.05
CA ASP A 78 16.27 -11.95 -9.44
C ASP A 78 15.57 -12.41 -8.17
N ALA A 79 15.11 -11.48 -7.32
CA ALA A 79 14.38 -11.81 -6.11
C ALA A 79 13.04 -12.53 -6.42
N ILE A 80 12.36 -12.13 -7.50
CA ILE A 80 11.14 -12.81 -7.97
C ILE A 80 11.47 -14.17 -8.58
N LEU A 81 12.56 -14.31 -9.34
CA LEU A 81 13.01 -15.60 -9.88
C LEU A 81 13.33 -16.60 -8.77
N ARG A 82 13.94 -16.15 -7.67
CA ARG A 82 14.14 -16.98 -6.48
C ARG A 82 12.83 -17.44 -5.87
N ALA A 83 11.85 -16.54 -5.80
CA ALA A 83 10.53 -16.87 -5.29
C ALA A 83 9.87 -17.97 -6.15
N LYS A 84 9.94 -17.82 -7.48
CA LYS A 84 9.45 -18.81 -8.44
C LYS A 84 10.16 -20.17 -8.31
N ALA A 85 11.47 -20.18 -8.02
CA ALA A 85 12.26 -21.41 -7.91
C ALA A 85 11.87 -22.30 -6.71
N ASP A 86 11.27 -21.74 -5.66
CA ASP A 86 10.80 -22.50 -4.50
C ASP A 86 9.43 -21.99 -4.00
N PRO A 87 8.33 -22.43 -4.63
CA PRO A 87 6.97 -22.01 -4.27
C PRO A 87 6.47 -22.63 -2.95
N SER A 88 7.27 -23.47 -2.28
CA SER A 88 6.95 -23.99 -0.94
C SER A 88 7.14 -22.95 0.17
N LYS A 89 7.64 -21.77 -0.18
CA LYS A 89 7.93 -20.67 0.73
C LYS A 89 7.17 -19.40 0.35
N GLU A 90 7.06 -18.49 1.31
CA GLU A 90 6.58 -17.12 1.10
C GLU A 90 7.77 -16.17 1.10
N TYR A 91 7.81 -15.22 0.17
CA TYR A 91 8.92 -14.30 0.01
C TYR A 91 8.52 -12.87 0.40
N VAL A 92 9.35 -12.22 1.22
CA VAL A 92 9.25 -10.80 1.54
C VAL A 92 10.46 -10.09 0.94
N ILE A 93 10.22 -9.31 -0.11
CA ILE A 93 11.22 -8.57 -0.88
C ILE A 93 11.19 -7.11 -0.41
N ASN A 94 12.25 -6.68 0.27
CA ASN A 94 12.41 -5.31 0.71
C ASN A 94 13.11 -4.48 -0.37
N LEU A 95 12.52 -3.33 -0.69
CA LEU A 95 13.04 -2.36 -1.64
C LEU A 95 13.50 -1.10 -0.91
N PRO A 96 14.82 -0.86 -0.80
CA PRO A 96 15.36 0.44 -0.42
C PRO A 96 14.82 1.59 -1.30
N ALA A 97 14.97 2.83 -0.84
CA ALA A 97 14.60 4.00 -1.63
C ALA A 97 15.38 4.03 -2.95
N GLY A 98 14.68 4.29 -4.05
CA GLY A 98 15.25 4.36 -5.38
C GLY A 98 14.23 4.08 -6.48
N VAL A 99 14.75 4.08 -7.71
CA VAL A 99 14.01 3.75 -8.93
C VAL A 99 14.58 2.45 -9.48
N TYR A 100 13.73 1.43 -9.59
CA TYR A 100 14.04 0.11 -10.11
C TYR A 100 13.56 0.07 -11.56
N GLU A 101 14.45 0.45 -12.48
CA GLU A 101 14.20 0.49 -13.91
C GLU A 101 14.19 -0.94 -14.47
N LEU A 102 13.03 -1.41 -14.92
CA LEU A 102 12.92 -2.69 -15.64
C LEU A 102 13.26 -2.46 -17.10
N SER A 103 14.27 -3.18 -17.59
CA SER A 103 14.86 -2.96 -18.92
C SER A 103 15.10 -4.23 -19.72
N ILE A 104 14.99 -5.40 -19.08
CA ILE A 104 15.05 -6.68 -19.77
C ILE A 104 13.71 -6.91 -20.47
N GLN A 105 13.65 -6.52 -21.73
CA GLN A 105 12.48 -6.74 -22.58
C GLN A 105 12.26 -8.22 -22.83
N GLY A 106 10.99 -8.64 -22.80
CA GLY A 106 10.57 -9.97 -23.20
C GLY A 106 10.75 -10.19 -24.69
N ASN A 107 10.93 -11.44 -25.11
CA ASN A 107 10.86 -11.83 -26.52
C ASN A 107 9.83 -12.92 -26.73
N GLU A 108 8.69 -12.83 -26.03
CA GLU A 108 7.52 -13.67 -26.30
C GLU A 108 7.12 -13.65 -27.79
N ASP A 109 7.46 -12.56 -28.50
CA ASP A 109 7.04 -12.31 -29.89
C ASP A 109 8.00 -12.77 -31.00
N SER A 110 9.08 -13.51 -30.70
CA SER A 110 10.00 -13.98 -31.76
C SER A 110 10.04 -15.49 -31.97
N LEU A 111 8.92 -16.21 -31.91
CA LEU A 111 8.86 -17.55 -32.50
C LEU A 111 7.55 -17.78 -33.26
N PHE A 112 7.55 -17.37 -34.53
CA PHE A 112 7.14 -18.35 -35.54
C PHE A 112 7.86 -19.67 -35.20
N PRO A 113 7.19 -20.83 -35.12
CA PRO A 113 7.89 -22.08 -35.12
C PRO A 113 8.68 -22.11 -36.42
N SER A 114 9.98 -21.87 -36.37
CA SER A 114 10.78 -22.08 -37.56
C SER A 114 10.63 -23.55 -37.87
N ASP A 115 10.07 -23.87 -39.04
CA ASP A 115 10.07 -25.19 -39.69
C ASP A 115 11.52 -25.61 -40.02
N ASN A 116 12.43 -25.46 -39.07
CA ASN A 116 13.83 -25.82 -39.18
C ASN A 116 14.09 -27.04 -38.29
N PRO A 117 13.90 -28.27 -38.81
CA PRO A 117 14.07 -29.51 -38.08
C PRO A 117 15.53 -29.82 -37.66
N ASN A 118 16.45 -28.86 -37.79
CA ASN A 118 17.87 -29.00 -37.44
C ASN A 118 18.29 -28.27 -36.15
N LEU A 119 17.36 -27.74 -35.35
CA LEU A 119 17.64 -27.23 -34.01
C LEU A 119 16.97 -28.12 -32.95
N PRO A 120 17.62 -29.23 -32.54
CA PRO A 120 17.10 -30.08 -31.48
C PRO A 120 17.39 -29.43 -30.13
N GLY A 121 16.36 -28.87 -29.50
CA GLY A 121 16.27 -28.67 -28.07
C GLY A 121 16.93 -27.40 -27.52
N GLU A 122 16.21 -26.29 -27.60
CA GLU A 122 16.06 -25.29 -26.51
C GLU A 122 14.64 -24.75 -26.64
N VAL A 123 13.67 -25.52 -26.15
CA VAL A 123 12.33 -24.99 -25.86
C VAL A 123 12.48 -24.28 -24.52
N ASP A 124 12.15 -23.00 -24.53
CA ASP A 124 12.43 -22.02 -23.49
C ASP A 124 11.56 -22.24 -22.23
N ASP A 125 11.85 -23.31 -21.50
CA ASP A 125 11.29 -23.55 -20.16
C ASP A 125 12.27 -23.10 -19.05
N ILE A 126 13.40 -22.46 -19.39
CA ILE A 126 14.49 -22.17 -18.44
C ILE A 126 15.03 -20.72 -18.48
N VAL A 127 14.65 -19.84 -19.41
CA VAL A 127 15.07 -18.43 -19.34
C VAL A 127 13.88 -17.50 -19.54
N ALA A 128 13.36 -16.96 -18.43
CA ALA A 128 12.31 -15.95 -18.40
C ALA A 128 12.73 -14.69 -19.19
N ARG A 129 12.45 -14.65 -20.49
CA ARG A 129 12.39 -13.41 -21.26
C ARG A 129 10.92 -13.12 -21.57
N THR A 130 10.13 -12.93 -20.52
CA THR A 130 8.73 -12.48 -20.60
C THR A 130 8.61 -10.97 -20.45
N GLY A 131 9.70 -10.25 -20.12
CA GLY A 131 9.69 -8.79 -20.00
C GLY A 131 9.11 -8.33 -18.67
N ASP A 132 7.87 -8.72 -18.43
CA ASP A 132 7.17 -8.57 -17.16
C ASP A 132 7.81 -9.36 -15.99
N LEU A 133 7.30 -9.07 -14.78
CA LEU A 133 7.62 -9.79 -13.56
C LEU A 133 6.52 -10.80 -13.27
N ASP A 134 6.78 -12.06 -13.61
CA ASP A 134 5.88 -13.19 -13.36
C ASP A 134 5.81 -13.58 -11.87
N VAL A 135 4.61 -13.49 -11.30
CA VAL A 135 4.34 -13.89 -9.90
C VAL A 135 3.49 -15.15 -9.89
N GLU A 136 4.14 -16.29 -9.65
CA GLU A 136 3.50 -17.63 -9.58
C GLU A 136 3.44 -18.18 -8.13
N THR A 137 3.93 -17.42 -7.16
CA THR A 137 3.97 -17.78 -5.73
C THR A 137 3.53 -16.59 -4.86
N ARG A 138 3.61 -16.75 -3.54
CA ARG A 138 3.33 -15.68 -2.56
C ARG A 138 4.54 -14.76 -2.41
N VAL A 139 4.42 -13.54 -2.93
CA VAL A 139 5.45 -12.49 -2.87
C VAL A 139 4.86 -11.25 -2.22
N THR A 140 5.53 -10.76 -1.18
CA THR A 140 5.29 -9.44 -0.59
C THR A 140 6.43 -8.51 -0.96
N ILE A 141 6.14 -7.40 -1.61
CA ILE A 141 7.10 -6.35 -1.96
C ILE A 141 6.84 -5.14 -1.07
N VAL A 142 7.86 -4.73 -0.31
CA VAL A 142 7.78 -3.63 0.65
C VAL A 142 8.79 -2.56 0.28
N GLY A 143 8.28 -1.41 -0.17
CA GLY A 143 9.06 -0.20 -0.31
C GLY A 143 9.09 0.62 0.97
N VAL A 144 10.07 1.50 1.10
CA VAL A 144 10.18 2.43 2.24
C VAL A 144 9.16 3.57 2.19
N GLY A 145 8.33 3.63 1.15
CA GLY A 145 7.30 4.64 0.94
C GLY A 145 7.07 4.89 -0.55
N SER A 146 5.81 5.08 -0.95
CA SER A 146 5.43 5.21 -2.37
C SER A 146 6.04 6.44 -3.04
N GLY A 147 6.34 7.50 -2.29
CA GLY A 147 7.10 8.67 -2.79
C GLY A 147 8.62 8.47 -2.89
N SER A 148 9.16 7.32 -2.49
CA SER A 148 10.62 7.06 -2.44
C SER A 148 11.04 5.74 -3.06
N THR A 149 10.09 4.84 -3.37
CA THR A 149 10.36 3.53 -3.97
C THR A 149 9.52 3.38 -5.22
N THR A 150 10.17 3.33 -6.38
CA THR A 150 9.49 3.30 -7.68
C THR A 150 9.96 2.12 -8.51
N ILE A 151 9.03 1.32 -9.02
CA ILE A 151 9.28 0.27 -10.02
C ILE A 151 8.81 0.85 -11.35
N ASN A 152 9.76 1.10 -12.26
CA ASN A 152 9.52 1.84 -13.50
C ASN A 152 9.65 0.91 -14.72
N GLY A 153 8.64 0.92 -15.58
CA GLY A 153 8.53 0.11 -16.79
C GLY A 153 8.91 0.82 -18.10
N THR A 154 9.42 2.05 -18.06
CA THR A 154 9.69 2.88 -19.26
C THR A 154 10.57 2.17 -20.29
N ALA A 155 11.61 1.46 -19.83
CA ALA A 155 12.52 0.73 -20.71
C ALA A 155 12.04 -0.69 -21.06
N LEU A 156 10.97 -1.16 -20.41
CA LEU A 156 10.48 -2.52 -20.48
C LEU A 156 9.74 -2.80 -21.79
N GLY A 157 8.90 -1.86 -22.23
CA GLY A 157 8.01 -2.07 -23.39
C GLY A 157 7.01 -3.22 -23.18
N ASP A 158 6.76 -3.56 -21.92
CA ASP A 158 5.84 -4.62 -21.49
C ASP A 158 5.13 -4.19 -20.20
N ARG A 159 4.16 -5.01 -19.78
CA ARG A 159 3.52 -4.93 -18.47
C ARG A 159 4.55 -5.09 -17.37
N ILE A 160 4.32 -4.48 -16.21
CA ILE A 160 5.27 -4.61 -15.10
C ILE A 160 5.07 -5.92 -14.33
N PHE A 161 3.84 -6.26 -13.94
CA PHE A 161 3.54 -7.50 -13.22
C PHE A 161 2.49 -8.36 -13.95
N ASP A 162 2.78 -9.66 -14.05
CA ASP A 162 1.79 -10.67 -14.41
C ASP A 162 1.63 -11.69 -13.27
N VAL A 163 0.54 -11.56 -12.51
CA VAL A 163 0.23 -12.45 -11.40
C VAL A 163 -0.53 -13.65 -11.93
N ARG A 164 0.16 -14.79 -12.01
CA ARG A 164 -0.36 -16.02 -12.61
C ARG A 164 -1.10 -16.88 -11.60
N GLN A 165 -1.81 -17.89 -12.09
CA GLN A 165 -2.61 -18.79 -11.27
C GLN A 165 -1.83 -19.33 -10.07
N GLY A 166 -2.38 -19.17 -8.85
CA GLY A 166 -1.74 -19.59 -7.60
C GLY A 166 -0.78 -18.55 -6.99
N GLY A 167 -0.44 -17.49 -7.74
CA GLY A 167 0.34 -16.35 -7.27
C GLY A 167 -0.45 -15.43 -6.34
N LEU A 168 0.25 -14.84 -5.38
CA LEU A 168 -0.24 -13.75 -4.55
C LEU A 168 0.80 -12.63 -4.54
N LEU A 169 0.43 -11.47 -5.10
CA LEU A 169 1.26 -10.27 -5.07
C LEU A 169 0.75 -9.30 -3.99
N SER A 170 1.54 -9.08 -2.94
CA SER A 170 1.26 -8.06 -1.93
C SER A 170 2.22 -6.89 -2.09
N LEU A 171 1.70 -5.69 -2.38
CA LEU A 171 2.47 -4.46 -2.53
C LEU A 171 2.23 -3.52 -1.34
N SER A 172 3.31 -2.94 -0.81
CA SER A 172 3.23 -1.92 0.24
C SER A 172 4.28 -0.84 0.03
N GLY A 173 3.86 0.44 0.00
CA GLY A 173 4.80 1.57 0.00
C GLY A 173 5.62 1.68 -1.28
N VAL A 174 5.05 1.34 -2.44
CA VAL A 174 5.72 1.41 -3.75
C VAL A 174 4.91 2.24 -4.76
N THR A 175 5.60 2.79 -5.75
CA THR A 175 5.00 3.31 -6.99
C THR A 175 5.28 2.33 -8.13
N ILE A 176 4.26 2.00 -8.91
CA ILE A 176 4.34 1.26 -10.19
C ILE A 176 4.01 2.24 -11.30
N GLU A 177 4.94 2.48 -12.21
CA GLU A 177 4.74 3.45 -13.29
C GLU A 177 5.31 3.03 -14.63
N ASP A 178 4.68 3.56 -15.69
CA ASP A 178 5.15 3.49 -17.07
C ASP A 178 5.25 2.07 -17.65
N GLY A 179 4.48 1.11 -17.12
CA GLY A 179 4.29 -0.21 -17.73
C GLY A 179 3.37 -0.13 -18.96
N ILE A 180 3.71 -0.88 -20.02
CA ILE A 180 3.03 -0.80 -21.31
C ILE A 180 2.67 -2.18 -21.84
N ALA A 181 1.39 -2.53 -21.86
CA ALA A 181 0.91 -3.76 -22.50
C ALA A 181 0.70 -3.52 -24.01
N GLU A 182 1.69 -3.81 -24.87
CA GLU A 182 1.65 -3.44 -26.30
C GLU A 182 1.45 -4.61 -27.30
N ASN A 183 1.62 -5.88 -26.90
CA ASN A 183 1.55 -7.02 -27.83
C ASN A 183 0.43 -8.01 -27.49
N ALA A 184 -0.44 -8.29 -28.46
CA ALA A 184 -1.67 -9.08 -28.33
C ALA A 184 -1.51 -10.52 -28.82
N LEU A 185 -0.43 -11.21 -28.42
CA LEU A 185 -0.25 -12.63 -28.75
C LEU A 185 -0.81 -13.59 -27.68
N ASP A 186 -1.32 -13.07 -26.57
CA ASP A 186 -2.05 -13.86 -25.59
C ASP A 186 -3.55 -13.93 -25.91
N GLU A 187 -4.22 -14.97 -25.41
CA GLU A 187 -5.65 -15.19 -25.60
C GLU A 187 -6.53 -14.21 -24.81
N ASN A 188 -5.95 -13.45 -23.88
CA ASN A 188 -6.63 -12.52 -22.97
C ASN A 188 -6.39 -11.03 -23.29
N GLY A 189 -5.64 -10.72 -24.36
CA GLY A 189 -5.34 -9.36 -24.81
C GLY A 189 -4.28 -8.63 -23.97
N SER A 190 -3.83 -7.48 -24.49
CA SER A 190 -2.82 -6.60 -23.88
C SER A 190 -3.38 -5.78 -22.70
N SER A 191 -4.03 -6.44 -21.74
CA SER A 191 -4.66 -5.81 -20.58
C SER A 191 -3.71 -5.69 -19.38
N GLY A 192 -3.87 -4.65 -18.55
CA GLY A 192 -3.13 -4.49 -17.30
C GLY A 192 -1.70 -3.98 -17.49
N GLY A 193 -1.53 -2.77 -18.05
CA GLY A 193 -0.21 -2.17 -18.31
C GLY A 193 0.69 -2.12 -17.08
N GLY A 194 0.14 -1.83 -15.90
CA GLY A 194 0.87 -1.93 -14.65
C GLY A 194 0.86 -3.35 -14.11
N ILE A 195 -0.34 -3.87 -13.85
CA ILE A 195 -0.54 -5.16 -13.19
C ILE A 195 -1.68 -5.94 -13.87
N ARG A 196 -1.43 -7.18 -14.24
CA ARG A 196 -2.47 -8.16 -14.57
C ARG A 196 -2.59 -9.21 -13.47
N ILE A 197 -3.81 -9.45 -13.01
CA ILE A 197 -4.14 -10.51 -12.05
C ILE A 197 -4.99 -11.55 -12.76
N ASN A 198 -4.42 -12.71 -13.04
CA ASN A 198 -5.10 -13.77 -13.77
C ASN A 198 -6.11 -14.53 -12.89
N THR A 199 -6.99 -15.31 -13.52
CA THR A 199 -7.94 -16.17 -12.81
C THR A 199 -7.21 -17.14 -11.87
N GLY A 200 -7.65 -17.20 -10.61
CA GLY A 200 -7.03 -18.01 -9.56
C GLY A 200 -5.75 -17.41 -8.97
N ALA A 201 -5.43 -16.16 -9.30
CA ALA A 201 -4.40 -15.36 -8.66
C ALA A 201 -5.02 -14.32 -7.72
N SER A 202 -4.18 -13.68 -6.90
CA SER A 202 -4.62 -12.60 -6.01
C SER A 202 -3.62 -11.47 -5.91
N ALA A 203 -4.10 -10.25 -5.64
CA ALA A 203 -3.27 -9.11 -5.32
C ALA A 203 -3.79 -8.32 -4.12
N ILE A 204 -2.88 -7.81 -3.29
CA ILE A 204 -3.15 -6.87 -2.20
C ILE A 204 -2.28 -5.64 -2.44
N ILE A 205 -2.90 -4.51 -2.75
CA ILE A 205 -2.22 -3.25 -3.05
C ILE A 205 -2.52 -2.29 -1.91
N ASN A 206 -1.53 -2.06 -1.04
CA ASN A 206 -1.67 -1.21 0.12
C ASN A 206 -0.71 -0.02 0.06
N ASN A 207 -1.17 1.18 0.39
CA ASN A 207 -0.32 2.38 0.49
C ASN A 207 0.63 2.56 -0.72
N SER A 208 0.11 2.32 -1.91
CA SER A 208 0.90 2.26 -3.14
C SER A 208 0.27 3.14 -4.22
N ILE A 209 1.06 3.49 -5.24
CA ILE A 209 0.64 4.33 -6.36
C ILE A 209 0.80 3.54 -7.65
N ILE A 210 -0.26 3.41 -8.45
CA ILE A 210 -0.23 2.80 -9.78
C ILE A 210 -0.57 3.91 -10.78
N LYS A 211 0.42 4.36 -11.55
CA LYS A 211 0.22 5.54 -12.41
C LYS A 211 0.92 5.47 -13.76
N ASN A 212 0.39 6.20 -14.73
CA ASN A 212 0.98 6.34 -16.08
C ASN A 212 1.22 5.01 -16.79
N ASN A 213 0.53 3.94 -16.40
CA ASN A 213 0.60 2.68 -17.11
C ASN A 213 -0.40 2.69 -18.26
N SER A 214 -0.10 1.94 -19.32
CA SER A 214 -0.93 1.92 -20.51
C SER A 214 -1.10 0.56 -21.16
N THR A 215 -2.22 0.39 -21.86
CA THR A 215 -2.39 -0.68 -22.86
C THR A 215 -2.22 -0.13 -24.28
N ALA A 216 -2.05 -1.04 -25.25
CA ALA A 216 -1.95 -0.71 -26.66
C ALA A 216 -3.14 0.12 -27.13
N ILE A 217 -2.89 1.23 -27.82
CA ILE A 217 -3.92 1.93 -28.59
C ILE A 217 -3.94 1.33 -29.99
N ASN A 218 -4.47 0.11 -30.13
CA ASN A 218 -4.70 -0.52 -31.42
C ASN A 218 -6.20 -0.75 -31.63
N THR A 219 -6.70 -0.38 -32.81
CA THR A 219 -8.12 -0.45 -33.20
C THR A 219 -8.57 -1.84 -33.65
N ASP A 220 -7.65 -2.81 -33.70
CA ASP A 220 -7.89 -4.11 -34.34
C ASP A 220 -8.00 -5.28 -33.34
N THR A 221 -7.83 -5.05 -32.04
CA THR A 221 -7.93 -6.09 -30.99
C THR A 221 -8.85 -5.63 -29.87
N ASP A 222 -10.02 -6.25 -29.78
CA ASP A 222 -10.86 -6.25 -28.57
C ASP A 222 -10.01 -6.83 -27.42
N ASN A 223 -10.04 -6.24 -26.22
CA ASN A 223 -9.30 -6.64 -24.98
C ASN A 223 -8.06 -5.82 -24.58
N ASN A 224 -8.00 -4.52 -24.91
CA ASN A 224 -6.93 -3.62 -24.45
C ASN A 224 -7.34 -2.85 -23.18
N ASN A 225 -7.69 -3.58 -22.12
CA ASN A 225 -8.40 -3.03 -20.97
C ASN A 225 -7.52 -2.82 -19.73
N GLY A 226 -7.91 -1.89 -18.87
CA GLY A 226 -7.26 -1.74 -17.56
C GLY A 226 -5.84 -1.21 -17.68
N GLY A 227 -5.66 0.03 -18.14
CA GLY A 227 -4.35 0.66 -18.30
C GLY A 227 -3.45 0.51 -17.08
N GLY A 228 -4.02 0.74 -15.89
CA GLY A 228 -3.37 0.49 -14.62
C GLY A 228 -3.41 -0.99 -14.23
N ILE A 229 -4.61 -1.52 -14.05
CA ILE A 229 -4.85 -2.85 -13.50
C ILE A 229 -5.90 -3.60 -14.33
N ALA A 230 -5.63 -4.85 -14.67
CA ALA A 230 -6.62 -5.80 -15.16
C ALA A 230 -6.80 -6.94 -14.15
N ASN A 231 -8.01 -7.12 -13.62
CA ASN A 231 -8.32 -8.09 -12.58
C ASN A 231 -9.31 -9.17 -13.04
N PHE A 232 -8.80 -10.38 -13.23
CA PHE A 232 -9.56 -11.61 -13.48
C PHE A 232 -9.56 -12.55 -12.25
N GLY A 233 -8.87 -12.16 -11.17
CA GLY A 233 -8.74 -12.91 -9.91
C GLY A 233 -9.33 -12.15 -8.72
N ASP A 234 -8.67 -12.23 -7.57
CA ASP A 234 -9.10 -11.55 -6.34
C ASP A 234 -8.15 -10.40 -5.98
N THR A 235 -8.64 -9.17 -5.98
CA THR A 235 -7.83 -7.97 -5.72
C THR A 235 -8.39 -7.13 -4.58
N GLU A 236 -7.51 -6.73 -3.66
CA GLU A 236 -7.80 -5.74 -2.60
C GLU A 236 -6.90 -4.51 -2.77
N ILE A 237 -7.50 -3.31 -2.81
CA ILE A 237 -6.81 -2.03 -2.94
C ILE A 237 -7.15 -1.18 -1.72
N ILE A 238 -6.14 -0.81 -0.96
CA ILE A 238 -6.28 -0.10 0.33
C ILE A 238 -5.34 1.10 0.35
N ASN A 239 -5.84 2.26 0.77
CA ASN A 239 -5.02 3.47 0.99
C ASN A 239 -4.14 3.82 -0.23
N SER A 240 -4.59 3.53 -1.44
CA SER A 240 -3.76 3.56 -2.65
C SER A 240 -4.30 4.53 -3.70
N ILE A 241 -3.43 4.93 -4.64
CA ILE A 241 -3.76 5.88 -5.70
C ILE A 241 -3.60 5.19 -7.05
N ILE A 242 -4.65 5.16 -7.85
CA ILE A 242 -4.65 4.66 -9.23
C ILE A 242 -4.92 5.84 -10.16
N SER A 243 -3.90 6.35 -10.86
CA SER A 243 -4.03 7.63 -11.54
C SER A 243 -3.25 7.80 -12.83
N GLY A 244 -3.79 8.57 -13.78
CA GLY A 244 -3.07 8.88 -15.03
C GLY A 244 -2.83 7.66 -15.92
N ASN A 245 -3.52 6.55 -15.68
CA ASN A 245 -3.40 5.35 -16.50
C ASN A 245 -4.31 5.45 -17.74
N LEU A 246 -3.91 4.77 -18.80
CA LEU A 246 -4.48 4.89 -20.13
C LEU A 246 -4.82 3.51 -20.70
N SER A 247 -6.04 3.31 -21.17
CA SER A 247 -6.37 2.12 -21.95
C SER A 247 -6.71 2.47 -23.39
N GLY A 248 -6.35 1.59 -24.31
CA GLY A 248 -6.74 1.67 -25.71
C GLY A 248 -8.23 1.43 -25.95
N ASP A 249 -8.88 0.73 -25.03
CA ASP A 249 -10.29 0.34 -25.11
C ASP A 249 -11.01 0.71 -23.81
N ASP A 250 -11.29 -0.24 -22.92
CA ASP A 250 -12.03 0.02 -21.68
C ASP A 250 -11.13 0.27 -20.47
N ALA A 251 -11.66 1.02 -19.50
CA ALA A 251 -11.04 1.27 -18.21
C ALA A 251 -9.57 1.71 -18.22
N GLY A 252 -9.35 3.01 -18.29
CA GLY A 252 -8.00 3.57 -18.13
C GLY A 252 -7.38 3.16 -16.80
N GLY A 253 -8.18 3.17 -15.73
CA GLY A 253 -7.74 2.79 -14.38
C GLY A 253 -7.74 1.28 -14.17
N ILE A 254 -8.92 0.71 -13.95
CA ILE A 254 -9.09 -0.68 -13.51
C ILE A 254 -10.15 -1.40 -14.36
N TYR A 255 -9.77 -2.51 -14.99
CA TYR A 255 -10.71 -3.46 -15.57
C TYR A 255 -10.93 -4.63 -14.62
N ASN A 256 -12.18 -5.06 -14.43
CA ASN A 256 -12.53 -6.15 -13.52
C ASN A 256 -13.54 -7.15 -14.10
N GLU A 257 -13.19 -8.43 -14.03
CA GLU A 257 -14.11 -9.57 -14.18
C GLU A 257 -14.14 -10.47 -12.93
N GLY A 258 -13.15 -10.29 -12.03
CA GLY A 258 -13.02 -11.04 -10.79
C GLY A 258 -13.68 -10.37 -9.58
N THR A 259 -13.06 -10.55 -8.40
CA THR A 259 -13.44 -9.88 -7.15
C THR A 259 -12.55 -8.68 -6.91
N LEU A 260 -13.14 -7.51 -6.68
CA LEU A 260 -12.42 -6.27 -6.41
C LEU A 260 -12.95 -5.57 -5.16
N ASN A 261 -12.08 -5.37 -4.17
CA ASN A 261 -12.38 -4.59 -2.98
C ASN A 261 -11.50 -3.34 -2.93
N ILE A 262 -12.11 -2.15 -2.91
CA ILE A 262 -11.41 -0.87 -2.86
C ILE A 262 -11.79 -0.13 -1.58
N ARG A 263 -10.80 0.26 -0.79
CA ARG A 263 -10.98 0.94 0.50
C ARG A 263 -10.04 2.13 0.64
N ASN A 264 -10.55 3.26 1.12
CA ASN A 264 -9.75 4.45 1.46
C ASN A 264 -8.82 4.93 0.32
N SER A 265 -9.23 4.70 -0.93
CA SER A 265 -8.35 4.83 -2.10
C SER A 265 -8.87 5.87 -3.07
N THR A 266 -7.98 6.34 -3.95
CA THR A 266 -8.33 7.33 -4.97
C THR A 266 -8.06 6.79 -6.37
N ILE A 267 -9.08 6.79 -7.23
CA ILE A 267 -8.97 6.45 -8.65
C ILE A 267 -9.20 7.74 -9.44
N ALA A 268 -8.16 8.32 -10.02
CA ALA A 268 -8.28 9.66 -10.58
C ALA A 268 -7.49 9.94 -11.86
N GLY A 269 -8.07 10.72 -12.76
CA GLY A 269 -7.37 11.16 -13.96
C GLY A 269 -7.01 10.02 -14.92
N ASN A 270 -7.73 8.91 -14.89
CA ASN A 270 -7.52 7.81 -15.83
C ASN A 270 -8.36 8.01 -17.11
N PHE A 271 -7.84 7.53 -18.23
CA PHE A 271 -8.45 7.72 -19.55
C PHE A 271 -8.66 6.39 -20.26
N ALA A 272 -9.90 6.10 -20.64
CA ALA A 272 -10.23 5.00 -21.54
C ALA A 272 -10.48 5.56 -22.95
N ASN A 273 -9.71 5.08 -23.93
CA ASN A 273 -9.86 5.48 -25.33
C ASN A 273 -10.95 4.69 -26.07
N ALA A 274 -11.91 4.11 -25.35
CA ALA A 274 -13.13 3.54 -25.90
C ALA A 274 -13.78 4.52 -26.89
N ALA A 275 -13.90 4.08 -28.14
CA ALA A 275 -14.55 4.87 -29.18
C ALA A 275 -16.05 4.99 -28.87
N ALA A 276 -16.62 6.18 -28.99
CA ALA A 276 -18.06 6.36 -28.89
C ALA A 276 -18.77 5.55 -29.98
N VAL A 277 -19.53 4.53 -29.59
CA VAL A 277 -20.32 3.69 -30.50
C VAL A 277 -21.81 4.02 -30.37
N GLU A 278 -22.63 3.74 -31.38
CA GLU A 278 -24.09 3.98 -31.34
C GLU A 278 -24.82 3.11 -30.28
N VAL A 279 -24.15 2.07 -29.76
CA VAL A 279 -24.62 1.18 -28.69
C VAL A 279 -23.56 1.21 -27.59
N ILE A 280 -24.00 1.33 -26.34
CA ILE A 280 -23.09 1.28 -25.18
C ILE A 280 -22.53 -0.15 -25.10
N GLU A 281 -21.27 -0.31 -25.48
CA GLU A 281 -20.55 -1.58 -25.43
C GLU A 281 -19.22 -1.46 -24.68
N ALA A 282 -18.79 -0.22 -24.37
CA ALA A 282 -17.47 0.11 -23.84
C ALA A 282 -17.52 1.29 -22.83
N GLY A 283 -16.44 1.49 -22.05
CA GLY A 283 -16.25 2.69 -21.24
C GLY A 283 -15.53 2.48 -19.90
N GLY A 284 -16.04 3.12 -18.85
CA GLY A 284 -15.52 2.97 -17.49
C GLY A 284 -14.19 3.68 -17.25
N GLY A 285 -14.05 4.96 -17.60
CA GLY A 285 -12.76 5.69 -17.59
C GLY A 285 -11.89 5.43 -16.34
N GLY A 286 -12.52 5.41 -15.15
CA GLY A 286 -11.89 5.00 -13.90
C GLY A 286 -11.93 3.48 -13.68
N LEU A 287 -13.13 2.90 -13.71
CA LEU A 287 -13.38 1.47 -13.49
C LEU A 287 -14.42 0.95 -14.48
N TYR A 288 -14.12 -0.17 -15.13
CA TYR A 288 -15.12 -1.01 -15.80
C TYR A 288 -15.16 -2.37 -15.13
N THR A 289 -16.36 -2.84 -14.77
CA THR A 289 -16.58 -4.21 -14.33
C THR A 289 -17.57 -4.92 -15.25
N PHE A 290 -17.14 -6.07 -15.80
CA PHE A 290 -17.94 -6.95 -16.64
C PHE A 290 -18.13 -8.29 -15.93
N GLY A 291 -19.32 -8.50 -15.35
CA GLY A 291 -19.50 -9.56 -14.36
C GLY A 291 -18.72 -9.29 -13.08
N GLY A 292 -18.40 -10.35 -12.33
CA GLY A 292 -17.62 -10.26 -11.10
C GLY A 292 -18.33 -9.53 -9.95
N THR A 293 -17.54 -9.17 -8.94
CA THR A 293 -18.02 -8.45 -7.75
C THR A 293 -17.11 -7.27 -7.40
N VAL A 294 -17.71 -6.13 -7.07
CA VAL A 294 -16.99 -4.92 -6.68
C VAL A 294 -17.57 -4.35 -5.39
N GLN A 295 -16.70 -4.08 -4.42
CA GLN A 295 -17.03 -3.30 -3.24
C GLN A 295 -16.13 -2.07 -3.14
N ILE A 296 -16.72 -0.87 -3.08
CA ILE A 296 -16.00 0.40 -2.96
C ILE A 296 -16.43 1.11 -1.69
N LEU A 297 -15.49 1.31 -0.77
CA LEU A 297 -15.76 1.91 0.54
C LEU A 297 -14.82 3.08 0.80
N ASN A 298 -15.36 4.19 1.34
CA ASN A 298 -14.54 5.34 1.76
C ASN A 298 -13.56 5.81 0.68
N SER A 299 -13.96 5.80 -0.59
CA SER A 299 -13.03 6.04 -1.70
C SER A 299 -13.49 7.19 -2.56
N THR A 300 -12.54 7.78 -3.28
CA THR A 300 -12.78 8.89 -4.19
C THR A 300 -12.48 8.45 -5.63
N ILE A 301 -13.42 8.68 -6.54
CA ILE A 301 -13.28 8.41 -7.98
C ILE A 301 -13.52 9.73 -8.72
N SER A 302 -12.46 10.31 -9.29
CA SER A 302 -12.53 11.70 -9.76
C SER A 302 -11.72 12.00 -11.00
N GLY A 303 -12.26 12.82 -11.91
CA GLY A 303 -11.51 13.27 -13.08
C GLY A 303 -11.20 12.17 -14.09
N ASN A 304 -11.91 11.03 -14.05
CA ASN A 304 -11.73 9.97 -15.03
C ASN A 304 -12.59 10.21 -16.26
N ILE A 305 -12.09 9.80 -17.43
CA ILE A 305 -12.65 10.20 -18.72
C ILE A 305 -12.76 8.97 -19.64
N THR A 306 -13.88 8.88 -20.36
CA THR A 306 -14.04 7.95 -21.48
C THR A 306 -14.89 8.57 -22.58
N GLY A 307 -14.73 8.10 -23.82
CA GLY A 307 -15.53 8.53 -24.96
C GLY A 307 -16.97 8.00 -24.97
N ASP A 308 -17.26 6.93 -24.23
CA ASP A 308 -18.57 6.23 -24.26
C ASP A 308 -19.36 6.43 -22.95
N ALA A 309 -19.45 5.40 -22.09
CA ALA A 309 -20.27 5.43 -20.87
C ALA A 309 -19.49 5.27 -19.57
N GLY A 310 -19.96 5.90 -18.49
CA GLY A 310 -19.38 5.71 -17.16
C GLY A 310 -17.98 6.30 -17.03
N GLY A 311 -17.83 7.61 -17.18
CA GLY A 311 -16.55 8.31 -16.96
C GLY A 311 -15.85 7.85 -15.68
N GLY A 312 -16.61 7.78 -14.58
CA GLY A 312 -16.15 7.20 -13.32
C GLY A 312 -16.21 5.67 -13.35
N ILE A 313 -17.42 5.11 -13.39
CA ILE A 313 -17.67 3.67 -13.34
C ILE A 313 -18.64 3.24 -14.43
N LEU A 314 -18.28 2.19 -15.16
CA LEU A 314 -19.20 1.37 -15.93
C LEU A 314 -19.35 0.00 -15.25
N SER A 315 -20.60 -0.47 -15.10
CA SER A 315 -20.91 -1.78 -14.55
C SER A 315 -21.84 -2.52 -15.50
N GLN A 316 -21.43 -3.71 -15.94
CA GLN A 316 -22.25 -4.57 -16.80
C GLN A 316 -22.32 -5.97 -16.21
N ASP A 317 -23.54 -6.46 -15.95
CA ASP A 317 -23.80 -7.80 -15.41
C ASP A 317 -23.04 -8.15 -14.11
N ALA A 318 -22.56 -7.14 -13.38
CA ALA A 318 -21.73 -7.24 -12.19
C ALA A 318 -22.51 -6.99 -10.89
N THR A 319 -22.03 -7.53 -9.76
CA THR A 319 -22.55 -7.14 -8.44
C THR A 319 -21.69 -6.02 -7.85
N VAL A 320 -22.24 -4.82 -7.74
CA VAL A 320 -21.51 -3.64 -7.27
C VAL A 320 -22.17 -3.01 -6.04
N SER A 321 -21.37 -2.74 -5.00
CA SER A 321 -21.76 -1.98 -3.82
C SER A 321 -20.79 -0.84 -3.57
N ILE A 322 -21.32 0.37 -3.44
CA ILE A 322 -20.56 1.58 -3.19
C ILE A 322 -21.11 2.25 -1.94
N ILE A 323 -20.27 2.41 -0.94
CA ILE A 323 -20.66 2.97 0.36
C ILE A 323 -19.69 4.06 0.77
N ASN A 324 -20.21 5.16 1.31
CA ASN A 324 -19.40 6.22 1.88
C ASN A 324 -18.34 6.74 0.88
N SER A 325 -18.68 6.90 -0.40
CA SER A 325 -17.68 7.23 -1.44
C SER A 325 -18.09 8.47 -2.22
N THR A 326 -17.11 9.12 -2.85
CA THR A 326 -17.32 10.34 -3.64
C THR A 326 -16.93 10.08 -5.10
N ILE A 327 -17.88 10.23 -6.01
CA ILE A 327 -17.71 10.10 -7.45
C ILE A 327 -18.06 11.44 -8.11
N THR A 328 -17.07 12.17 -8.59
CA THR A 328 -17.24 13.57 -9.05
C THR A 328 -16.25 13.95 -10.15
N ASN A 329 -16.52 14.98 -10.94
CA ASN A 329 -15.64 15.47 -12.00
C ASN A 329 -15.26 14.43 -13.06
N ASN A 330 -15.96 13.30 -13.16
CA ASN A 330 -15.74 12.33 -14.23
C ASN A 330 -16.51 12.75 -15.49
N SER A 331 -16.09 12.32 -16.68
CA SER A 331 -16.65 12.74 -17.96
C SER A 331 -16.88 11.55 -18.89
N SER A 332 -18.08 11.45 -19.45
CA SER A 332 -18.41 10.57 -20.56
C SER A 332 -19.67 11.07 -21.29
N GLN A 333 -20.04 10.43 -22.40
CA GLN A 333 -21.25 10.82 -23.14
C GLN A 333 -22.53 10.32 -22.46
N ILE A 334 -22.43 9.24 -21.67
CA ILE A 334 -23.56 8.56 -21.03
C ILE A 334 -23.20 8.24 -19.58
N GLY A 335 -24.04 8.67 -18.63
CA GLY A 335 -23.87 8.43 -17.19
C GLY A 335 -22.45 8.70 -16.66
N SER A 336 -22.01 9.95 -16.73
CA SER A 336 -20.62 10.38 -16.47
C SER A 336 -20.04 9.96 -15.13
N GLY A 337 -20.86 9.94 -14.07
CA GLY A 337 -20.43 9.36 -12.80
C GLY A 337 -20.46 7.84 -12.85
N ILE A 338 -21.66 7.27 -12.96
CA ILE A 338 -21.90 5.82 -12.94
C ILE A 338 -22.94 5.43 -14.00
N THR A 339 -22.58 4.46 -14.84
CA THR A 339 -23.52 3.76 -15.73
C THR A 339 -23.64 2.30 -15.33
N VAL A 340 -24.89 1.80 -15.24
CA VAL A 340 -25.19 0.39 -14.94
C VAL A 340 -26.00 -0.24 -16.06
N LEU A 341 -25.40 -1.21 -16.75
CA LEU A 341 -26.00 -2.01 -17.81
C LEU A 341 -26.47 -3.37 -17.26
N GLY A 342 -27.67 -3.79 -17.67
CA GLY A 342 -28.26 -5.06 -17.25
C GLY A 342 -29.13 -4.95 -15.99
N ALA A 343 -30.44 -5.05 -16.14
CA ALA A 343 -31.41 -4.87 -15.04
C ALA A 343 -31.38 -5.98 -13.97
N ASN A 344 -30.69 -7.09 -14.21
CA ASN A 344 -30.70 -8.25 -13.32
C ASN A 344 -29.78 -8.08 -12.10
N ASN A 345 -28.78 -7.20 -12.19
CA ASN A 345 -27.81 -6.95 -11.12
C ASN A 345 -27.75 -5.43 -10.82
N PRO A 346 -28.79 -4.85 -10.21
CA PRO A 346 -28.82 -3.42 -9.92
C PRO A 346 -27.77 -3.04 -8.87
N LEU A 347 -27.10 -1.91 -9.07
CA LEU A 347 -26.04 -1.42 -8.18
C LEU A 347 -26.60 -0.91 -6.84
N LEU A 348 -25.89 -1.19 -5.74
CA LEU A 348 -26.17 -0.62 -4.41
C LEU A 348 -25.31 0.62 -4.15
N LEU A 349 -25.96 1.74 -3.84
CA LEU A 349 -25.29 2.98 -3.48
C LEU A 349 -25.79 3.47 -2.12
N GLN A 350 -24.90 3.70 -1.15
CA GLN A 350 -25.29 4.20 0.17
C GLN A 350 -24.32 5.25 0.72
N ASN A 351 -24.82 6.27 1.43
CA ASN A 351 -23.99 7.33 2.02
C ASN A 351 -22.97 7.94 1.04
N SER A 352 -23.25 7.95 -0.26
CA SER A 352 -22.27 8.30 -1.29
C SER A 352 -22.71 9.51 -2.11
N ILE A 353 -21.72 10.20 -2.67
CA ILE A 353 -21.92 11.33 -3.58
C ILE A 353 -21.66 10.86 -5.00
N VAL A 354 -22.61 11.10 -5.91
CA VAL A 354 -22.39 11.02 -7.36
C VAL A 354 -22.90 12.32 -7.96
N ALA A 355 -22.03 13.33 -8.04
CA ALA A 355 -22.45 14.68 -8.40
C ALA A 355 -21.29 15.50 -8.99
N GLY A 356 -21.62 16.47 -9.84
CA GLY A 356 -20.64 17.34 -10.49
C GLY A 356 -19.80 16.60 -11.54
N ASN A 357 -20.32 15.50 -12.09
CA ASN A 357 -19.74 14.88 -13.28
C ASN A 357 -20.13 15.68 -14.53
N LEU A 358 -19.35 15.54 -15.60
CA LEU A 358 -19.35 16.44 -16.75
C LEU A 358 -19.92 15.75 -17.99
N ASP A 359 -20.42 16.53 -18.94
CA ASP A 359 -20.89 16.12 -20.28
C ASP A 359 -22.17 15.27 -20.35
N SER A 360 -22.53 14.55 -19.28
CA SER A 360 -23.75 13.76 -19.18
C SER A 360 -24.24 13.69 -17.73
N SER A 361 -25.34 12.97 -17.50
CA SER A 361 -25.93 12.81 -16.17
C SER A 361 -24.98 12.11 -15.19
N ASP A 362 -25.10 12.41 -13.90
CA ASP A 362 -24.26 11.80 -12.86
C ASP A 362 -24.50 10.28 -12.73
N ILE A 363 -25.75 9.83 -12.86
CA ILE A 363 -26.08 8.40 -12.89
C ILE A 363 -27.01 8.00 -14.04
N GLU A 364 -26.78 6.80 -14.57
CA GLU A 364 -27.63 6.16 -15.56
C GLU A 364 -27.76 4.65 -15.32
N GLY A 365 -28.94 4.09 -15.59
CA GLY A 365 -29.20 2.66 -15.49
C GLY A 365 -29.88 2.20 -14.21
N PHE A 366 -29.60 0.96 -13.79
CA PHE A 366 -30.36 0.24 -12.77
C PHE A 366 -29.68 0.26 -11.40
N PHE A 367 -30.39 0.81 -10.41
CA PHE A 367 -29.97 0.87 -9.02
C PHE A 367 -31.00 0.17 -8.14
N THR A 368 -30.55 -0.45 -7.06
CA THR A 368 -31.43 -1.16 -6.14
C THR A 368 -32.26 -0.19 -5.31
N GLU A 369 -33.48 -0.59 -4.94
CA GLU A 369 -34.35 0.20 -4.05
C GLU A 369 -33.74 0.42 -2.66
N ASN A 370 -32.78 -0.41 -2.23
CA ASN A 370 -32.05 -0.25 -0.96
C ASN A 370 -30.99 0.87 -1.00
N SER A 371 -30.80 1.52 -2.14
CA SER A 371 -29.92 2.68 -2.24
C SER A 371 -30.49 3.84 -1.42
N SER A 372 -29.68 4.39 -0.52
CA SER A 372 -30.17 5.29 0.53
C SER A 372 -29.11 6.28 0.99
N TYR A 373 -29.54 7.45 1.46
CA TYR A 373 -28.65 8.51 1.98
C TYR A 373 -27.56 8.93 0.99
N ASN A 374 -27.89 9.00 -0.30
CA ASN A 374 -26.95 9.48 -1.31
C ASN A 374 -27.24 10.93 -1.70
N LEU A 375 -26.21 11.64 -2.16
CA LEU A 375 -26.39 12.87 -2.93
C LEU A 375 -26.10 12.58 -4.40
N ILE A 376 -27.11 12.76 -5.24
CA ILE A 376 -27.01 12.63 -6.69
C ILE A 376 -27.23 14.00 -7.31
N GLY A 377 -26.30 14.48 -8.13
CA GLY A 377 -26.43 15.79 -8.75
C GLY A 377 -27.59 15.80 -9.74
N ASP A 378 -27.61 14.89 -10.71
CA ASP A 378 -28.75 14.59 -11.57
C ASP A 378 -28.76 13.12 -12.06
N GLY A 379 -29.79 12.72 -12.83
CA GLY A 379 -29.76 11.41 -13.49
C GLY A 379 -31.08 10.89 -14.00
N ASN A 380 -30.98 9.81 -14.79
CA ASN A 380 -32.10 9.06 -15.36
C ASN A 380 -32.33 7.70 -14.66
N GLY A 381 -31.76 7.51 -13.47
CA GLY A 381 -31.86 6.29 -12.68
C GLY A 381 -33.16 6.14 -11.87
N ILE A 382 -33.27 5.02 -11.14
CA ILE A 382 -34.40 4.70 -10.25
C ILE A 382 -34.29 5.42 -8.88
N ILE A 383 -33.17 6.09 -8.58
CA ILE A 383 -32.97 6.82 -7.32
C ILE A 383 -33.74 8.15 -7.37
N LEU A 384 -34.69 8.33 -6.45
CA LEU A 384 -35.58 9.49 -6.42
C LEU A 384 -35.32 10.38 -5.20
N ASP A 385 -35.49 11.69 -5.39
CA ASP A 385 -35.39 12.68 -4.31
C ASP A 385 -36.37 12.38 -3.17
N GLY A 386 -35.90 12.45 -1.93
CA GLY A 386 -36.66 12.21 -0.72
C GLY A 386 -37.02 10.74 -0.44
N PHE A 387 -36.81 9.82 -1.40
CA PHE A 387 -36.98 8.39 -1.17
C PHE A 387 -35.72 7.82 -0.51
N ASN A 388 -35.87 7.04 0.57
CA ASN A 388 -34.76 6.49 1.35
C ASN A 388 -33.69 7.53 1.75
N ASN A 389 -34.11 8.78 1.98
CA ASN A 389 -33.25 9.91 2.32
C ASN A 389 -32.18 10.24 1.26
N ASN A 390 -32.40 9.84 0.01
CA ASN A 390 -31.58 10.34 -1.09
C ASN A 390 -31.93 11.82 -1.34
N ILE A 391 -30.90 12.60 -1.67
CA ILE A 391 -30.97 14.00 -2.07
C ILE A 391 -30.61 14.03 -3.55
N VAL A 392 -31.57 14.33 -4.42
CA VAL A 392 -31.40 14.18 -5.87
C VAL A 392 -31.81 15.48 -6.58
N GLY A 393 -30.91 16.04 -7.39
CA GLY A 393 -31.26 17.16 -8.28
C GLY A 393 -31.97 16.69 -9.55
N ASP A 394 -32.21 17.61 -10.48
CA ASP A 394 -32.82 17.28 -11.77
C ASP A 394 -31.93 17.71 -12.94
N ILE A 395 -32.19 17.19 -14.14
CA ILE A 395 -31.37 17.47 -15.33
C ILE A 395 -31.31 18.96 -15.73
N VAL A 396 -32.26 19.78 -15.27
CA VAL A 396 -32.30 21.23 -15.52
C VAL A 396 -31.56 22.00 -14.44
N ASN A 397 -31.60 21.50 -13.19
CA ASN A 397 -30.96 22.07 -12.02
C ASN A 397 -30.23 20.96 -11.24
N PRO A 398 -29.07 20.49 -11.76
CA PRO A 398 -28.26 19.52 -11.03
C PRO A 398 -27.85 20.06 -9.67
N LEU A 399 -27.82 19.21 -8.65
CA LEU A 399 -27.44 19.60 -7.31
C LEU A 399 -25.92 19.64 -7.15
N ASP A 400 -25.40 20.79 -6.72
CA ASP A 400 -23.98 20.96 -6.40
C ASP A 400 -23.68 20.38 -4.98
N PRO A 401 -22.77 19.40 -4.85
CA PRO A 401 -22.37 18.87 -3.56
C PRO A 401 -21.50 19.85 -2.75
N LEU A 402 -21.05 20.98 -3.33
CA LEU A 402 -20.19 22.00 -2.73
C LEU A 402 -18.90 21.39 -2.16
N LEU A 403 -18.15 20.71 -3.02
CA LEU A 403 -16.88 20.09 -2.70
C LEU A 403 -15.70 21.03 -3.03
N GLY A 404 -14.61 20.91 -2.28
CA GLY A 404 -13.32 21.51 -2.64
C GLY A 404 -12.60 20.70 -3.72
N ASP A 405 -11.44 21.20 -4.16
CA ASP A 405 -10.60 20.54 -5.17
C ASP A 405 -10.09 19.17 -4.69
N LEU A 406 -9.72 18.30 -5.65
CA LEU A 406 -9.00 17.07 -5.34
C LEU A 406 -7.57 17.45 -4.94
N GLN A 407 -7.25 17.29 -3.66
CA GLN A 407 -5.94 17.65 -3.14
C GLN A 407 -5.60 16.81 -1.91
N ASP A 408 -4.36 16.95 -1.45
CA ASP A 408 -3.98 16.45 -0.13
C ASP A 408 -4.75 17.23 0.96
N ASN A 409 -5.70 16.54 1.57
CA ASN A 409 -6.52 17.03 2.67
C ASN A 409 -6.22 16.25 3.97
N GLY A 410 -5.01 15.69 4.04
CA GLY A 410 -4.54 14.74 5.05
C GLY A 410 -4.97 13.31 4.76
N GLY A 411 -4.34 12.35 5.45
CA GLY A 411 -4.57 10.91 5.24
C GLY A 411 -3.63 10.31 4.19
N TYR A 412 -3.97 9.12 3.70
CA TYR A 412 -3.11 8.37 2.77
C TYR A 412 -3.26 8.78 1.29
N THR A 413 -4.43 9.32 0.91
CA THR A 413 -4.75 9.61 -0.50
C THR A 413 -5.49 10.94 -0.65
N PRO A 414 -5.38 11.62 -1.81
CA PRO A 414 -6.11 12.87 -2.07
C PRO A 414 -7.62 12.70 -1.97
N THR A 415 -8.34 13.74 -1.53
CA THR A 415 -9.80 13.69 -1.39
C THR A 415 -10.46 15.00 -1.79
N HIS A 416 -11.78 14.98 -1.98
CA HIS A 416 -12.63 16.16 -2.08
C HIS A 416 -13.30 16.43 -0.73
N LEU A 417 -12.95 17.54 -0.05
CA LEU A 417 -13.60 17.91 1.21
C LEU A 417 -14.92 18.66 0.98
N PRO A 418 -16.00 18.30 1.72
CA PRO A 418 -17.19 19.14 1.80
C PRO A 418 -16.85 20.54 2.29
N LEU A 419 -17.24 21.55 1.51
CA LEU A 419 -17.09 22.95 1.90
C LEU A 419 -18.19 23.35 2.89
N ARG A 420 -17.95 24.43 3.62
CA ARG A 420 -18.94 24.97 4.56
C ARG A 420 -20.26 25.28 3.84
N GLY A 421 -21.34 24.70 4.35
CA GLY A 421 -22.68 24.86 3.76
C GLY A 421 -23.04 23.78 2.74
N SER A 422 -22.15 22.80 2.52
CA SER A 422 -22.46 21.64 1.69
C SER A 422 -23.70 20.89 2.21
N PRO A 423 -24.61 20.46 1.30
CA PRO A 423 -25.78 19.68 1.66
C PRO A 423 -25.45 18.26 2.17
N VAL A 424 -24.21 17.79 2.02
CA VAL A 424 -23.80 16.44 2.45
C VAL A 424 -23.41 16.37 3.92
N ILE A 425 -23.20 17.53 4.55
CA ILE A 425 -22.74 17.62 5.94
C ILE A 425 -23.86 17.18 6.90
N ASN A 426 -23.56 16.19 7.75
CA ASN A 426 -24.46 15.58 8.71
C ASN A 426 -25.75 15.03 8.08
N ALA A 427 -25.68 14.59 6.83
CA ALA A 427 -26.81 14.09 6.06
C ALA A 427 -26.84 12.56 5.89
N GLY A 428 -25.77 11.87 6.30
CA GLY A 428 -25.62 10.43 6.12
C GLY A 428 -26.19 9.61 7.27
N ASN A 429 -26.09 8.28 7.12
CA ASN A 429 -26.54 7.32 8.11
C ASN A 429 -25.39 6.70 8.91
N ASN A 430 -25.39 6.89 10.24
CA ASN A 430 -24.35 6.39 11.14
C ASN A 430 -24.25 4.87 11.19
N GLU A 431 -25.36 4.14 11.08
CA GLU A 431 -25.36 2.68 11.17
C GLU A 431 -24.74 2.07 9.91
N ILE A 432 -25.07 2.60 8.72
CA ILE A 432 -24.42 2.22 7.47
C ILE A 432 -22.90 2.48 7.57
N ALA A 433 -22.50 3.65 8.05
CA ALA A 433 -21.09 4.00 8.17
C ALA A 433 -20.33 3.10 9.15
N SER A 434 -20.87 2.85 10.35
CA SER A 434 -20.15 2.11 11.40
C SER A 434 -20.17 0.58 11.20
N SER A 435 -21.30 0.01 10.76
CA SER A 435 -21.49 -1.45 10.70
C SER A 435 -20.96 -2.08 9.42
N GLN A 436 -21.01 -1.36 8.28
CA GLN A 436 -20.63 -1.91 6.98
C GLN A 436 -19.23 -1.46 6.54
N VAL A 437 -18.76 -0.30 7.02
CA VAL A 437 -17.48 0.27 6.57
C VAL A 437 -16.47 0.32 7.70
N GLY A 438 -16.78 1.03 8.77
CA GLY A 438 -15.91 1.27 9.92
C GLY A 438 -15.98 2.70 10.44
N ASN A 439 -15.34 2.97 11.57
CA ASN A 439 -15.44 4.24 12.29
C ASN A 439 -14.46 5.33 11.79
N SER A 440 -13.92 5.18 10.59
CA SER A 440 -13.03 6.16 9.97
C SER A 440 -13.49 6.56 8.56
N ASP A 441 -13.18 7.78 8.15
CA ASP A 441 -13.32 8.25 6.77
C ASP A 441 -12.12 7.84 5.90
N GLN A 442 -12.10 8.23 4.62
CA GLN A 442 -11.01 7.89 3.68
C GLN A 442 -9.61 8.22 4.21
N ARG A 443 -9.50 9.30 5.00
CA ARG A 443 -8.22 9.80 5.52
C ARG A 443 -7.76 9.04 6.77
N GLY A 444 -8.58 8.11 7.26
CA GLY A 444 -8.41 7.43 8.53
C GLY A 444 -8.96 8.20 9.73
N TYR A 445 -9.61 9.37 9.52
CA TYR A 445 -10.07 10.24 10.59
C TYR A 445 -11.41 9.78 11.12
N ALA A 446 -11.80 10.18 12.33
CA ALA A 446 -13.05 9.72 12.93
C ALA A 446 -14.26 10.06 12.03
N ARG A 447 -15.10 9.05 11.78
CA ARG A 447 -16.18 9.15 10.77
C ARG A 447 -17.45 9.83 11.25
N ILE A 448 -17.67 9.97 12.55
CA ILE A 448 -18.89 10.60 13.08
C ILE A 448 -18.46 11.76 13.94
N ILE A 449 -18.58 12.98 13.41
CA ILE A 449 -18.31 14.22 14.13
C ILE A 449 -19.63 14.95 14.34
N GLY A 450 -19.84 15.52 15.53
CA GLY A 450 -21.08 16.27 15.81
C GLY A 450 -22.36 15.43 15.93
N GLY A 451 -22.28 14.11 15.75
CA GLY A 451 -23.36 13.15 16.01
C GLY A 451 -23.97 12.50 14.77
N THR A 452 -23.71 13.02 13.58
CA THR A 452 -24.20 12.45 12.31
C THR A 452 -23.11 12.51 11.24
N VAL A 453 -22.89 11.39 10.56
CA VAL A 453 -21.91 11.26 9.48
C VAL A 453 -22.27 12.11 8.26
N ASP A 454 -21.26 12.60 7.56
CA ASP A 454 -21.40 13.22 6.24
C ASP A 454 -21.57 12.16 5.14
N ILE A 455 -22.36 12.49 4.11
CA ILE A 455 -22.42 11.71 2.87
C ILE A 455 -21.10 11.92 2.10
N GLY A 456 -20.54 10.86 1.51
CA GLY A 456 -19.31 10.90 0.72
C GLY A 456 -18.11 10.22 1.39
N SER A 457 -16.91 10.43 0.85
CA SER A 457 -15.67 9.78 1.30
C SER A 457 -15.02 10.41 2.54
N THR A 458 -15.37 11.64 2.88
CA THR A 458 -14.73 12.41 3.97
C THR A 458 -15.74 12.96 4.96
N GLU A 459 -15.29 13.10 6.21
CA GLU A 459 -16.06 13.73 7.29
C GLU A 459 -15.57 15.16 7.54
N SER A 460 -16.46 16.15 7.36
CA SER A 460 -16.13 17.55 7.61
C SER A 460 -15.87 17.81 9.09
N GLY A 461 -14.86 18.64 9.37
CA GLY A 461 -14.44 18.94 10.74
C GLY A 461 -13.73 17.79 11.47
N ALA A 462 -13.56 16.62 10.86
CA ALA A 462 -12.73 15.57 11.40
C ALA A 462 -11.25 15.96 11.34
N THR A 463 -10.54 15.74 12.45
CA THR A 463 -9.09 15.94 12.57
C THR A 463 -8.38 14.60 12.56
N PRO A 464 -7.06 14.56 12.26
CA PRO A 464 -6.28 13.35 12.36
C PRO A 464 -6.53 12.61 13.67
N ARG A 465 -6.88 11.33 13.56
CA ARG A 465 -6.83 10.42 14.71
C ARG A 465 -5.35 10.26 15.05
N SER A 466 -4.98 10.36 16.33
CA SER A 466 -3.58 10.13 16.74
C SER A 466 -3.07 8.82 16.10
N ALA A 467 -1.95 8.88 15.37
CA ALA A 467 -1.34 7.71 14.76
C ALA A 467 -0.92 6.66 15.82
N LEU A 468 -0.74 7.13 17.06
CA LEU A 468 -0.41 6.33 18.23
C LEU A 468 -1.68 5.72 18.85
N ASN A 469 -2.26 4.73 18.18
CA ASN A 469 -3.54 4.11 18.58
C ASN A 469 -3.47 2.59 18.81
N ASN A 470 -2.29 1.98 18.68
CA ASN A 470 -2.08 0.55 18.91
C ASN A 470 -1.50 0.35 20.32
N PRO A 471 -2.20 -0.33 21.24
CA PRO A 471 -1.75 -0.47 22.62
C PRO A 471 -0.53 -1.42 22.72
N ILE A 472 0.41 -1.04 23.57
CA ILE A 472 1.56 -1.83 24.01
C ILE A 472 1.38 -2.16 25.49
N TYR A 473 1.63 -3.42 25.83
CA TYR A 473 1.48 -3.97 27.18
C TYR A 473 2.83 -4.32 27.77
N ARG A 474 3.02 -4.02 29.05
CA ARG A 474 4.23 -4.31 29.80
C ARG A 474 4.11 -5.62 30.56
N PHE A 475 5.11 -6.48 30.40
CA PHE A 475 5.28 -7.71 31.15
C PHE A 475 6.56 -7.65 31.98
N GLN A 476 6.50 -8.12 33.22
CA GLN A 476 7.67 -8.33 34.06
C GLN A 476 8.13 -9.78 33.96
N ASN A 477 9.44 -10.01 33.80
CA ASN A 477 10.02 -11.33 33.90
C ASN A 477 10.21 -11.72 35.37
N THR A 478 9.45 -12.71 35.84
CA THR A 478 9.46 -13.17 37.24
C THR A 478 10.69 -14.01 37.59
N GLU A 479 11.36 -14.60 36.59
CA GLU A 479 12.61 -15.36 36.79
C GLU A 479 13.83 -14.44 36.92
N ILE A 480 13.77 -13.25 36.32
CA ILE A 480 14.82 -12.22 36.37
C ILE A 480 14.19 -10.88 36.77
N PRO A 481 13.94 -10.66 38.07
CA PRO A 481 13.24 -9.47 38.56
C PRO A 481 13.92 -8.16 38.15
N GLY A 482 13.10 -7.17 37.80
CA GLY A 482 13.58 -5.88 37.30
C GLY A 482 13.91 -5.86 35.81
N THR A 483 13.36 -6.80 35.04
CA THR A 483 13.49 -6.86 33.58
C THR A 483 12.11 -6.98 32.93
N TYR A 484 11.94 -6.34 31.77
CA TYR A 484 10.64 -6.06 31.20
C TYR A 484 10.56 -6.37 29.69
N LEU A 485 9.36 -6.67 29.23
CA LEU A 485 9.01 -6.90 27.84
C LEU A 485 7.78 -6.06 27.47
N TYR A 486 7.76 -5.49 26.26
CA TYR A 486 6.73 -4.57 25.77
C TYR A 486 6.20 -5.09 24.43
N VAL A 487 4.92 -5.43 24.37
CA VAL A 487 4.35 -6.15 23.22
C VAL A 487 2.99 -5.61 22.82
N GLY A 488 2.65 -5.75 21.54
CA GLY A 488 1.30 -5.47 21.02
C GLY A 488 0.28 -6.53 21.44
N GLU A 489 -1.00 -6.27 21.17
CA GLU A 489 -2.12 -7.14 21.58
C GLU A 489 -1.99 -8.59 21.06
N GLU A 490 -1.55 -8.79 19.81
CA GLU A 490 -1.43 -10.13 19.24
C GLU A 490 -0.40 -10.98 19.98
N GLU A 491 0.80 -10.43 20.23
CA GLU A 491 1.87 -11.11 20.96
C GLU A 491 1.55 -11.28 22.45
N ARG A 492 0.84 -10.32 23.05
CA ARG A 492 0.33 -10.38 24.42
C ARG A 492 -0.43 -11.68 24.69
N GLN A 493 -1.35 -12.07 23.80
CA GLN A 493 -2.12 -13.31 23.94
C GLN A 493 -1.23 -14.56 23.88
N SER A 494 -0.20 -14.56 23.02
CA SER A 494 0.76 -15.67 22.96
C SER A 494 1.57 -15.79 24.27
N ILE A 495 2.03 -14.66 24.81
CA ILE A 495 2.81 -14.63 26.06
C ILE A 495 2.03 -15.17 27.24
N LEU A 496 0.78 -14.72 27.43
CA LEU A 496 -0.08 -15.18 28.52
C LEU A 496 -0.32 -16.70 28.48
N ASN A 497 -0.39 -17.29 27.29
CA ASN A 497 -0.66 -18.71 27.12
C ASN A 497 0.59 -19.59 27.21
N ASN A 498 1.74 -19.11 26.72
CA ASN A 498 2.89 -19.96 26.45
C ASN A 498 4.11 -19.66 27.34
N TYR A 499 4.19 -18.50 27.98
CA TYR A 499 5.38 -18.05 28.70
C TYR A 499 5.05 -17.60 30.13
N PRO A 500 4.79 -18.55 31.05
CA PRO A 500 4.32 -18.25 32.42
C PRO A 500 5.32 -17.47 33.28
N LYS A 501 6.57 -17.34 32.84
CA LYS A 501 7.58 -16.52 33.49
C LYS A 501 7.36 -15.01 33.30
N PHE A 502 6.57 -14.60 32.31
CA PHE A 502 6.19 -13.22 32.10
C PHE A 502 4.83 -12.94 32.72
N GLU A 503 4.81 -12.07 33.74
CA GLU A 503 3.57 -11.61 34.38
C GLU A 503 3.19 -10.25 33.80
N GLU A 504 1.95 -10.09 33.34
CA GLU A 504 1.46 -8.84 32.76
C GLU A 504 1.22 -7.79 33.85
N GLU A 505 1.83 -6.61 33.70
CA GLU A 505 1.53 -5.45 34.55
C GLU A 505 0.40 -4.58 33.97
N GLY A 506 0.15 -4.68 32.67
CA GLY A 506 -0.98 -4.07 31.98
C GLY A 506 -0.57 -3.15 30.83
N PHE A 507 -1.49 -2.26 30.44
CA PHE A 507 -1.26 -1.25 29.42
C PHE A 507 -0.09 -0.32 29.80
N ALA A 508 0.82 -0.09 28.85
CA ALA A 508 1.98 0.77 29.02
C ALA A 508 1.81 2.10 28.27
N PHE A 509 1.58 2.05 26.97
CA PHE A 509 1.43 3.20 26.06
C PHE A 509 0.86 2.72 24.72
N SER A 510 0.50 3.64 23.81
CA SER A 510 0.06 3.37 22.45
C SER A 510 1.06 3.88 21.42
N VAL A 511 1.18 3.14 20.31
CA VAL A 511 2.12 3.37 19.20
C VAL A 511 1.44 3.26 17.83
N ALA A 512 2.16 3.56 16.77
CA ALA A 512 1.73 3.28 15.41
C ALA A 512 2.32 1.93 14.94
N THR A 513 1.54 1.14 14.19
CA THR A 513 2.00 -0.11 13.56
C THR A 513 2.38 0.07 12.09
N GLN A 514 2.13 1.26 11.54
CA GLN A 514 2.44 1.66 10.17
C GLN A 514 3.30 2.93 10.19
N PRO A 515 4.15 3.15 9.17
CA PRO A 515 4.88 4.40 9.03
C PRO A 515 3.93 5.58 8.86
N GLY A 516 4.36 6.77 9.25
CA GLY A 516 3.59 8.00 9.11
C GLY A 516 4.43 9.24 9.42
N ASP A 517 3.86 10.42 9.17
CA ASP A 517 4.59 11.68 9.29
C ASP A 517 5.19 11.89 10.67
N GLY A 518 6.51 12.12 10.71
CA GLY A 518 7.28 12.36 11.93
C GLY A 518 7.53 11.11 12.80
N LEU A 519 6.99 9.95 12.42
CA LEU A 519 7.24 8.69 13.13
C LEU A 519 8.55 8.07 12.68
N ILE A 520 9.27 7.48 13.63
CA ILE A 520 10.48 6.70 13.42
C ILE A 520 10.23 5.22 13.75
N PRO A 521 10.87 4.28 13.05
CA PRO A 521 10.81 2.87 13.42
C PRO A 521 11.58 2.62 14.72
N ILE A 522 10.97 1.82 15.60
CA ILE A 522 11.56 1.33 16.85
C ILE A 522 11.78 -0.17 16.72
N TYR A 523 13.02 -0.61 16.95
CA TYR A 523 13.46 -1.99 16.78
C TYR A 523 13.62 -2.67 18.13
N ARG A 524 13.22 -3.94 18.20
CA ARG A 524 13.39 -4.79 19.38
C ARG A 524 14.67 -5.60 19.28
N PHE A 525 15.43 -5.60 20.36
CA PHE A 525 16.64 -6.40 20.54
C PHE A 525 16.47 -7.31 21.76
N GLN A 526 16.79 -8.58 21.61
CA GLN A 526 16.89 -9.53 22.70
C GLN A 526 18.32 -9.55 23.25
N ASN A 527 18.47 -9.47 24.57
CA ASN A 527 19.76 -9.73 25.22
C ASN A 527 20.04 -11.24 25.28
N THR A 528 21.07 -11.68 24.57
CA THR A 528 21.48 -13.09 24.48
C THR A 528 22.21 -13.59 25.73
N GLN A 529 22.76 -12.69 26.54
CA GLN A 529 23.44 -13.05 27.79
C GLN A 529 22.47 -13.15 28.98
N ILE A 530 21.36 -12.40 28.93
CA ILE A 530 20.32 -12.37 29.96
C ILE A 530 18.98 -12.70 29.30
N GLN A 531 18.65 -13.98 29.20
CA GLN A 531 17.49 -14.46 28.46
C GLN A 531 16.17 -13.86 28.96
N GLY A 532 15.30 -13.50 28.02
CA GLY A 532 13.99 -12.92 28.31
C GLY A 532 14.07 -11.46 28.74
N THR A 533 15.10 -10.73 28.31
CA THR A 533 15.24 -9.30 28.51
C THR A 533 15.48 -8.60 27.17
N TYR A 534 14.90 -7.41 27.03
CA TYR A 534 14.76 -6.76 25.74
C TYR A 534 15.13 -5.28 25.81
N LEU A 535 15.54 -4.75 24.66
CA LEU A 535 15.89 -3.36 24.43
C LEU A 535 15.11 -2.86 23.20
N TYR A 536 14.62 -1.63 23.26
CA TYR A 536 13.88 -0.96 22.18
C TYR A 536 14.61 0.31 21.81
N VAL A 537 14.96 0.46 20.53
CA VAL A 537 15.80 1.56 20.05
C VAL A 537 15.33 2.09 18.69
N GLY A 538 15.52 3.38 18.47
CA GLY A 538 15.31 3.99 17.15
C GLY A 538 16.39 3.62 16.14
N GLN A 539 16.14 3.93 14.86
CA GLN A 539 17.05 3.60 13.74
C GLN A 539 18.49 4.09 13.93
N GLU A 540 18.71 5.28 14.49
CA GLU A 540 20.06 5.83 14.70
C GLU A 540 20.86 5.01 15.72
N GLU A 541 20.23 4.62 16.83
CA GLU A 541 20.87 3.84 17.89
C GLU A 541 21.03 2.37 17.48
N ARG A 542 20.10 1.82 16.70
CA ARG A 542 20.15 0.45 16.14
C ARG A 542 21.52 0.12 15.54
N GLN A 543 22.07 1.00 14.72
CA GLN A 543 23.38 0.80 14.07
C GLN A 543 24.51 0.72 15.10
N SER A 544 24.47 1.55 16.14
CA SER A 544 25.46 1.54 17.22
C SER A 544 25.38 0.26 18.06
N ILE A 545 24.16 -0.24 18.33
CA ILE A 545 23.93 -1.50 19.04
C ILE A 545 24.51 -2.68 18.27
N LEU A 546 24.21 -2.80 16.98
CA LEU A 546 24.70 -3.87 16.12
C LEU A 546 26.23 -3.91 16.04
N GLN A 547 26.88 -2.75 16.03
CA GLN A 547 28.35 -2.67 15.93
C GLN A 547 29.08 -2.87 17.26
N SER A 548 28.52 -2.33 18.36
CA SER A 548 29.26 -2.17 19.62
C SER A 548 28.80 -3.09 20.75
N PHE A 549 27.64 -3.74 20.62
CA PHE A 549 27.02 -4.50 21.71
C PHE A 549 26.59 -5.91 21.24
N PRO A 550 27.54 -6.85 21.08
CA PRO A 550 27.29 -8.18 20.53
C PRO A 550 26.35 -9.04 21.39
N GLN A 551 26.08 -8.64 22.64
CA GLN A 551 25.10 -9.30 23.48
C GLN A 551 23.65 -9.05 23.04
N PHE A 552 23.37 -8.03 22.23
CA PHE A 552 22.03 -7.75 21.73
C PHE A 552 21.84 -8.31 20.33
N ARG A 553 20.87 -9.20 20.19
CA ARG A 553 20.43 -9.74 18.90
C ARG A 553 19.14 -9.05 18.48
N GLU A 554 19.11 -8.49 17.28
CA GLU A 554 17.91 -7.85 16.76
C GLU A 554 16.82 -8.89 16.45
N GLU A 555 15.58 -8.61 16.88
CA GLU A 555 14.38 -9.38 16.51
C GLU A 555 13.61 -8.72 15.35
N GLY A 556 13.80 -7.42 15.13
CA GLY A 556 13.25 -6.67 14.01
C GLY A 556 12.46 -5.44 14.44
N LEU A 557 11.66 -4.91 13.51
CA LEU A 557 10.77 -3.77 13.75
C LEU A 557 9.71 -4.15 14.80
N ALA A 558 9.63 -3.37 15.88
CA ALA A 558 8.61 -3.54 16.91
C ALA A 558 7.36 -2.70 16.59
N PHE A 559 7.55 -1.40 16.33
CA PHE A 559 6.48 -0.43 16.05
C PHE A 559 7.08 0.90 15.58
N TYR A 560 6.22 1.89 15.31
CA TYR A 560 6.57 3.27 14.99
C TYR A 560 6.14 4.21 16.12
N ALA A 561 7.01 5.16 16.47
CA ALA A 561 6.77 6.15 17.52
C ALA A 561 7.40 7.50 17.12
N PHE A 562 7.09 8.58 17.82
CA PHE A 562 7.78 9.84 17.57
C PHE A 562 9.19 9.82 18.18
N GLY A 563 10.16 10.49 17.56
CA GLY A 563 11.51 10.59 18.13
C GLY A 563 11.54 11.34 19.47
N ALA A 564 12.57 11.13 20.27
CA ALA A 564 12.73 11.65 21.65
C ALA A 564 12.65 13.19 21.83
N ASN A 565 12.59 13.96 20.73
CA ASN A 565 12.51 15.41 20.72
C ASN A 565 11.48 15.95 19.71
N ALA A 566 10.54 15.11 19.27
CA ALA A 566 9.55 15.50 18.27
C ALA A 566 8.57 16.53 18.83
N ASN A 567 8.30 16.52 20.14
CA ASN A 567 7.25 17.29 20.81
C ASN A 567 5.87 17.07 20.17
N GLN A 568 5.59 15.83 19.78
CA GLN A 568 4.34 15.42 19.13
C GLN A 568 3.53 14.44 19.99
N ALA A 569 4.14 13.80 20.99
CA ALA A 569 3.44 12.97 21.98
C ALA A 569 4.13 13.00 23.35
N ASP A 570 3.75 12.10 24.25
CA ASP A 570 4.28 12.04 25.61
C ASP A 570 5.64 11.33 25.63
N SER A 571 6.60 11.89 26.36
CA SER A 571 7.95 11.31 26.47
C SER A 571 7.98 9.99 27.24
N LEU A 572 8.61 8.98 26.64
CA LEU A 572 8.92 7.69 27.26
C LEU A 572 10.41 7.65 27.65
N TYR A 573 10.67 7.46 28.94
CA TYR A 573 12.02 7.51 29.51
C TYR A 573 12.60 6.11 29.64
N ARG A 574 13.87 5.94 29.25
CA ARG A 574 14.61 4.69 29.38
C ARG A 574 15.45 4.71 30.65
N PHE A 575 15.33 3.63 31.42
CA PHE A 575 16.12 3.36 32.61
C PHE A 575 16.90 2.05 32.43
N GLN A 576 18.20 2.07 32.69
CA GLN A 576 19.00 0.85 32.80
C GLN A 576 18.96 0.33 34.23
N ASN A 577 18.84 -0.98 34.40
CA ASN A 577 19.00 -1.62 35.71
C ASN A 577 20.49 -1.79 36.04
N ASP A 578 20.98 -1.09 37.05
CA ASP A 578 22.39 -1.10 37.46
C ASP A 578 22.83 -2.43 38.08
N ASN A 579 21.89 -3.18 38.65
CA ASN A 579 22.16 -4.52 39.19
C ASN A 579 22.23 -5.58 38.07
N LEU A 580 21.63 -5.30 36.91
CA LEU A 580 21.57 -6.18 35.74
C LEU A 580 21.83 -5.37 34.46
N PRO A 581 23.08 -4.95 34.21
CA PRO A 581 23.43 -4.15 33.04
C PRO A 581 22.99 -4.82 31.73
N GLY A 582 22.45 -4.01 30.81
CA GLY A 582 21.86 -4.50 29.56
C GLY A 582 20.40 -4.94 29.67
N THR A 583 19.71 -4.56 30.76
CA THR A 583 18.27 -4.70 30.91
C THR A 583 17.63 -3.35 31.17
N TYR A 584 16.47 -3.11 30.57
CA TYR A 584 15.88 -1.77 30.50
C TYR A 584 14.42 -1.75 30.91
N LEU A 585 14.02 -0.61 31.45
CA LEU A 585 12.64 -0.26 31.79
C LEU A 585 12.27 1.04 31.05
N PHE A 586 11.08 1.08 30.47
CA PHE A 586 10.55 2.22 29.73
C PHE A 586 9.28 2.72 30.42
N VAL A 587 9.26 3.99 30.80
CA VAL A 587 8.18 4.55 31.63
C VAL A 587 7.79 5.95 31.20
N GLY A 588 6.52 6.28 31.40
CA GLY A 588 6.03 7.65 31.22
C GLY A 588 6.48 8.59 32.32
N GLN A 589 6.28 9.89 32.08
CA GLN A 589 6.71 10.97 33.00
C GLN A 589 6.20 10.80 34.44
N ASN A 590 4.98 10.30 34.62
CA ASN A 590 4.39 10.10 35.96
C ASN A 590 5.13 9.01 36.75
N GLU A 591 5.46 7.89 36.11
CA GLU A 591 6.16 6.77 36.74
C GLU A 591 7.65 7.05 36.91
N ARG A 592 8.27 7.80 35.98
CA ARG A 592 9.66 8.28 36.05
C ARG A 592 10.01 8.87 37.43
N GLN A 593 9.15 9.72 37.99
CA GLN A 593 9.40 10.35 39.29
C GLN A 593 9.41 9.32 40.43
N SER A 594 8.54 8.31 40.36
CA SER A 594 8.50 7.22 41.34
C SER A 594 9.75 6.34 41.26
N ILE A 595 10.22 6.01 40.05
CA ILE A 595 11.44 5.22 39.85
C ILE A 595 12.64 5.93 40.47
N LEU A 596 12.85 7.21 40.15
CA LEU A 596 13.98 8.00 40.68
C LEU A 596 13.97 8.16 42.20
N GLN A 597 12.79 8.14 42.84
CA GLN A 597 12.65 8.30 44.29
C GLN A 597 12.79 6.98 45.06
N ASN A 598 12.26 5.89 44.50
CA ASN A 598 12.05 4.65 45.24
C ASN A 598 12.99 3.51 44.81
N TYR A 599 13.64 3.60 43.65
CA TYR A 599 14.42 2.51 43.07
C TYR A 599 15.84 2.99 42.71
N SER A 600 16.76 2.87 43.67
CA SER A 600 18.16 3.32 43.51
C SER A 600 18.99 2.47 42.53
N ASN A 601 18.46 1.35 42.06
CA ASN A 601 19.12 0.45 41.12
C ASN A 601 18.76 0.70 39.66
N PHE A 602 18.00 1.77 39.36
CA PHE A 602 17.70 2.17 38.00
C PHE A 602 18.31 3.54 37.71
N SER A 603 19.16 3.60 36.69
CA SER A 603 19.77 4.82 36.19
C SER A 603 19.05 5.29 34.92
N GLU A 604 18.61 6.54 34.90
CA GLU A 604 17.94 7.13 33.73
C GLU A 604 18.96 7.47 32.64
N GLU A 605 18.67 7.06 31.41
CA GLU A 605 19.49 7.39 30.23
C GLU A 605 18.91 8.57 29.43
N GLY A 606 17.63 8.88 29.63
CA GLY A 606 16.92 10.00 28.99
C GLY A 606 15.63 9.55 28.31
N ILE A 607 15.13 10.39 27.40
CA ILE A 607 13.95 10.10 26.58
C ILE A 607 14.39 9.16 25.44
N ALA A 608 13.73 8.01 25.30
CA ALA A 608 13.99 7.09 24.20
C ALA A 608 13.18 7.44 22.96
N PHE A 609 11.89 7.71 23.14
CA PHE A 609 10.94 8.11 22.10
C PHE A 609 9.68 8.71 22.75
N GLU A 610 8.78 9.23 21.93
CA GLU A 610 7.49 9.80 22.34
C GLU A 610 6.33 8.89 21.86
N ALA A 611 5.41 8.57 22.77
CA ALA A 611 4.26 7.68 22.57
C ALA A 611 3.00 8.25 23.25
N ALA A 612 1.83 7.62 23.11
CA ALA A 612 0.58 8.11 23.71
C ALA A 612 0.19 7.31 24.96
N PHE A 613 -0.13 7.97 26.07
CA PHE A 613 -0.61 7.31 27.31
C PHE A 613 -2.12 7.30 27.48
#